data_AF-A0A959XVC6-F1
#
_entry.id   AF-A0A959XVC6-F1
#
_cell.length_a   1.000
_cell.length_b   1.000
_cell.length_c   1.000
_cell.angle_alpha   90.00
_cell.angle_beta   90.00
_cell.angle_gamma   90.00
#
_symmetry.space_group_name_H-M   'P 1'
#
loop_
_entity.id
_entity.type
_entity.pdbx_description
1 polymer ?
#
loop_
_entity_poly.entity_id
_entity_poly.type
_entity_poly.pdbx_seq_one_letter_code
_entity_poly.pdbx_strand_id
1 'polypeptide(L)'
;EAVDDKVVFAAVDCTGHGVPGAFMSLVGHNGLNQVIKERHVIDPAAALGQLNRIAYETLHKDRDQYVRDGMDMALCVLDPASRVLEFAGANCPLYVVRGQEVLQFAPNKKPIGGFAQLEDAFTGHTVQLQPGDNAFIFSDGYADQFGGPRGKKFLYRRFRELLVKVAPEPPDRKKALLNQAFNEWKGTLEQVDDILIMGIQV
;
A
#
# COMPACT_ATOMS: atom_id res chain seq x y z
N GLU A 1 -13.99 -0.68 1.69
CA GLU A 1 -15.26 -1.40 1.91
C GLU A 1 -15.71 -1.20 3.35
N ALA A 2 -17.01 -1.09 3.60
CA ALA A 2 -17.54 -1.12 4.96
C ALA A 2 -17.69 -2.57 5.41
N VAL A 3 -17.15 -2.90 6.58
CA VAL A 3 -17.30 -4.21 7.24
C VAL A 3 -17.72 -3.90 8.67
N ASP A 4 -18.97 -4.23 8.98
CA ASP A 4 -19.66 -3.75 10.19
C ASP A 4 -19.60 -2.20 10.25
N ASP A 5 -19.17 -1.63 11.38
CA ASP A 5 -19.01 -0.19 11.58
C ASP A 5 -17.62 0.33 11.16
N LYS A 6 -16.75 -0.53 10.63
CA LYS A 6 -15.39 -0.18 10.22
C LYS A 6 -15.26 -0.02 8.71
N VAL A 7 -14.26 0.74 8.29
CA VAL A 7 -13.88 0.92 6.88
C VAL A 7 -12.53 0.21 6.65
N VAL A 8 -12.55 -0.81 5.81
CA VAL A 8 -11.36 -1.56 5.38
C VAL A 8 -10.91 -1.06 4.01
N PHE A 9 -9.63 -0.76 3.85
CA PHE A 9 -9.08 -0.35 2.56
C PHE A 9 -7.64 -0.81 2.41
N ALA A 10 -7.23 -1.04 1.16
CA ALA A 10 -5.89 -1.49 0.84
C ALA A 10 -5.37 -0.87 -0.43
N ALA A 11 -4.06 -0.67 -0.49
CA ALA A 11 -3.31 -0.45 -1.71
C ALA A 11 -2.49 -1.71 -1.98
N VAL A 12 -2.60 -2.24 -3.20
CA VAL A 12 -2.00 -3.52 -3.59
C VAL A 12 -1.23 -3.31 -4.88
N ASP A 13 0.02 -3.76 -4.87
CA ASP A 13 0.92 -3.74 -6.00
C ASP A 13 1.40 -5.17 -6.28
N CYS A 14 1.04 -5.69 -7.45
CA CYS A 14 1.26 -7.09 -7.80
C CYS A 14 2.46 -7.18 -8.74
N THR A 15 3.34 -8.15 -8.51
CA THR A 15 4.42 -8.42 -9.46
C THR A 15 3.88 -8.89 -10.80
N GLY A 16 4.55 -8.48 -11.88
CA GLY A 16 4.27 -8.92 -13.24
C GLY A 16 3.29 -8.03 -13.99
N HIS A 17 3.37 -8.05 -15.32
CA HIS A 17 2.51 -7.25 -16.20
C HIS A 17 1.70 -8.15 -17.14
N GLY A 18 0.55 -7.67 -17.62
CA GLY A 18 -0.30 -8.45 -18.52
C GLY A 18 -0.93 -9.65 -17.83
N VAL A 19 -0.83 -10.85 -18.40
CA VAL A 19 -1.53 -12.05 -17.90
C VAL A 19 -1.05 -12.49 -16.50
N PRO A 20 0.26 -12.59 -16.20
CA PRO A 20 0.72 -12.90 -14.84
C PRO A 20 0.26 -11.89 -13.79
N GLY A 21 0.36 -10.58 -14.09
CA GLY A 21 -0.11 -9.52 -13.18
C GLY A 21 -1.62 -9.56 -12.94
N ALA A 22 -2.42 -9.87 -13.98
CA ALA A 22 -3.86 -10.06 -13.85
C ALA A 22 -4.20 -11.28 -12.98
N PHE A 23 -3.48 -12.39 -13.14
CA PHE A 23 -3.64 -13.57 -12.29
C PHE A 23 -3.29 -13.26 -10.83
N MET A 24 -2.17 -12.57 -10.58
CA MET A 24 -1.77 -12.13 -9.24
C MET A 24 -2.82 -11.24 -8.58
N SER A 25 -3.38 -10.30 -9.35
CA SER A 25 -4.45 -9.42 -8.88
C SER A 25 -5.70 -10.21 -8.48
N LEU A 26 -6.05 -11.27 -9.22
CA LEU A 26 -7.16 -12.15 -8.88
C LEU A 26 -6.90 -12.94 -7.58
N VAL A 27 -5.68 -13.47 -7.41
CA VAL A 27 -5.27 -14.18 -6.18
C VAL A 27 -5.35 -13.24 -4.97
N GLY A 28 -4.80 -12.03 -5.09
CA GLY A 28 -4.85 -11.01 -4.05
C GLY A 28 -6.28 -10.61 -3.69
N HIS A 29 -7.08 -10.26 -4.70
CA HIS A 29 -8.47 -9.84 -4.50
C HIS A 29 -9.34 -10.93 -3.87
N ASN A 30 -9.28 -12.16 -4.40
CA ASN A 30 -10.09 -13.26 -3.88
C ASN A 30 -9.61 -13.70 -2.50
N GLY A 31 -8.30 -13.79 -2.28
CA GLY A 31 -7.74 -14.11 -0.98
C GLY A 31 -8.11 -13.07 0.08
N LEU A 32 -8.04 -11.78 -0.25
CA LEU A 32 -8.40 -10.72 0.69
C LEU A 32 -9.91 -10.74 0.99
N ASN A 33 -10.77 -10.94 -0.02
CA ASN A 33 -12.21 -11.12 0.20
C ASN A 33 -12.51 -12.32 1.09
N GLN A 34 -11.85 -13.45 0.87
CA GLN A 34 -12.02 -14.64 1.71
C GLN A 34 -11.64 -14.33 3.16
N VAL A 35 -10.51 -13.66 3.39
CA VAL A 35 -10.01 -13.35 4.74
C VAL A 35 -10.91 -12.32 5.45
N ILE A 36 -11.24 -11.22 4.77
CA ILE A 36 -11.99 -10.11 5.36
C ILE A 36 -13.48 -10.44 5.47
N LYS A 37 -14.12 -10.93 4.40
CA LYS A 37 -15.58 -11.06 4.33
C LYS A 37 -16.10 -12.42 4.77
N GLU A 38 -15.42 -13.50 4.42
CA GLU A 38 -15.90 -14.85 4.75
C GLU A 38 -15.42 -15.29 6.14
N ARG A 39 -14.16 -14.99 6.46
CA ARG A 39 -13.55 -15.36 7.76
C ARG A 39 -13.64 -14.27 8.82
N HIS A 40 -14.11 -13.06 8.46
CA HIS A 40 -14.25 -11.91 9.35
C HIS A 40 -12.96 -11.52 10.10
N VAL A 41 -11.80 -11.68 9.47
CA VAL A 41 -10.51 -11.34 10.07
C VAL A 41 -10.21 -9.88 9.78
N ILE A 42 -10.58 -8.99 10.69
CA ILE A 42 -10.43 -7.53 10.53
C ILE A 42 -9.19 -6.96 11.22
N ASP A 43 -8.36 -7.78 11.87
CA ASP A 43 -7.02 -7.37 12.30
C ASP A 43 -6.07 -7.37 11.09
N PRO A 44 -5.46 -6.23 10.70
CA PRO A 44 -4.67 -6.16 9.47
C PRO A 44 -3.48 -7.12 9.44
N ALA A 45 -2.80 -7.32 10.56
CA ALA A 45 -1.61 -8.18 10.62
C ALA A 45 -1.98 -9.67 10.45
N ALA A 46 -3.02 -10.12 11.15
CA ALA A 46 -3.57 -11.46 11.01
C ALA A 46 -4.14 -11.68 9.61
N ALA A 47 -4.83 -10.68 9.04
CA ALA A 47 -5.38 -10.75 7.70
C ALA A 47 -4.28 -10.92 6.64
N LEU A 48 -3.21 -10.11 6.71
CA LEU A 48 -2.04 -10.28 5.84
C LEU A 48 -1.37 -11.64 6.02
N GLY A 49 -1.28 -12.15 7.26
CA GLY A 49 -0.74 -13.49 7.53
C GLY A 49 -1.55 -14.60 6.86
N GLN A 50 -2.88 -14.54 6.93
CA GLN A 50 -3.74 -15.52 6.26
C GLN A 50 -3.69 -15.37 4.73
N LEU A 51 -3.71 -14.14 4.22
CA LEU A 51 -3.56 -13.88 2.80
C LEU A 51 -2.23 -14.41 2.27
N ASN A 52 -1.15 -14.22 3.01
CA ASN A 52 0.18 -14.73 2.67
C ASN A 52 0.16 -16.25 2.45
N ARG A 53 -0.50 -17.00 3.35
CA ARG A 53 -0.65 -18.45 3.20
C ARG A 53 -1.50 -18.83 1.99
N ILE A 54 -2.65 -18.18 1.79
CA ILE A 54 -3.53 -18.43 0.64
C ILE A 54 -2.80 -18.17 -0.69
N ALA A 55 -2.10 -17.03 -0.78
CA ALA A 55 -1.33 -16.67 -1.96
C ALA A 55 -0.18 -17.66 -2.19
N TYR A 56 0.57 -18.00 -1.13
CA TYR A 56 1.66 -18.96 -1.21
C TYR A 56 1.17 -20.33 -1.72
N GLU A 57 0.11 -20.88 -1.14
CA GLU A 57 -0.46 -22.16 -1.56
C GLU A 57 -0.99 -22.11 -3.00
N THR A 58 -1.51 -20.97 -3.43
CA THR A 58 -2.04 -20.82 -4.80
C THR A 58 -0.93 -20.76 -5.83
N LEU A 59 0.15 -20.05 -5.53
CA LEU A 59 1.28 -19.84 -6.46
C LEU A 59 2.22 -21.04 -6.55
N HIS A 60 2.30 -21.85 -5.49
CA HIS A 60 3.28 -22.92 -5.36
C HIS A 60 2.67 -24.33 -5.36
N LYS A 61 1.45 -24.47 -5.89
CA LYS A 61 0.77 -25.77 -6.05
C LYS A 61 1.59 -26.76 -6.90
N ASP A 62 2.21 -26.27 -7.97
CA ASP A 62 3.07 -27.06 -8.85
C ASP A 62 4.54 -26.79 -8.50
N ARG A 63 5.10 -27.64 -7.63
CA ARG A 63 6.42 -27.49 -6.97
C ARG A 63 7.65 -27.46 -7.92
N ASP A 64 7.44 -27.59 -9.22
CA ASP A 64 8.51 -27.70 -10.23
C ASP A 64 8.94 -26.34 -10.80
N GLN A 65 8.22 -25.25 -10.53
CA GLN A 65 8.61 -23.89 -10.93
C GLN A 65 8.83 -22.97 -9.74
N TYR A 66 10.01 -22.36 -9.67
CA TYR A 66 10.28 -21.24 -8.77
C TYR A 66 9.54 -20.00 -9.26
N VAL A 67 8.28 -19.86 -8.84
CA VAL A 67 7.51 -18.63 -9.04
C VAL A 67 8.08 -17.57 -8.10
N ARG A 68 8.52 -16.44 -8.65
CA ARG A 68 8.99 -15.27 -7.88
C ARG A 68 7.90 -14.21 -7.71
N ASP A 69 6.69 -14.52 -8.15
CA ASP A 69 5.57 -13.59 -8.07
C ASP A 69 5.07 -13.43 -6.63
N GLY A 70 4.55 -12.26 -6.34
CA GLY A 70 4.04 -11.87 -5.03
C GLY A 70 3.30 -10.55 -5.10
N MET A 71 2.92 -10.02 -3.94
CA MET A 71 2.24 -8.75 -3.85
C MET A 71 2.79 -7.92 -2.70
N ASP A 72 3.03 -6.65 -2.98
CA ASP A 72 3.23 -5.63 -1.96
C ASP A 72 1.87 -5.04 -1.62
N MET A 73 1.62 -4.82 -0.33
CA MET A 73 0.30 -4.44 0.15
C MET A 73 0.38 -3.61 1.41
N ALA A 74 -0.44 -2.56 1.47
CA ALA A 74 -0.78 -1.87 2.71
C ALA A 74 -2.26 -2.13 3.01
N LEU A 75 -2.57 -2.70 4.18
CA LEU A 75 -3.93 -2.96 4.63
C LEU A 75 -4.25 -2.10 5.84
N CYS A 76 -5.38 -1.41 5.77
CA CYS A 76 -5.86 -0.50 6.80
C CYS A 76 -7.30 -0.81 7.20
N VAL A 77 -7.57 -0.67 8.49
CA VAL A 77 -8.90 -0.83 9.08
C VAL A 77 -9.14 0.40 9.95
N LEU A 78 -10.06 1.25 9.54
CA LEU A 78 -10.43 2.49 10.22
C LEU A 78 -11.76 2.29 10.95
N ASP A 79 -11.78 2.57 12.24
CA ASP A 79 -13.00 2.83 13.00
C ASP A 79 -13.31 4.34 12.92
N PRO A 80 -14.34 4.78 12.18
CA PRO A 80 -14.66 6.20 12.03
C PRO A 80 -15.16 6.85 13.33
N ALA A 81 -15.78 6.08 14.23
CA ALA A 81 -16.34 6.59 15.47
C ALA A 81 -15.23 6.95 16.47
N SER A 82 -14.24 6.08 16.62
CA SER A 82 -13.09 6.30 17.51
C SER A 82 -11.91 7.00 16.82
N ARG A 83 -11.89 7.06 15.48
CA ARG A 83 -10.75 7.50 14.65
C ARG A 83 -9.48 6.69 14.90
N VAL A 84 -9.63 5.42 15.27
CA VAL A 84 -8.51 4.48 15.39
C VAL A 84 -8.28 3.84 14.03
N LEU A 85 -7.04 3.97 13.53
CA LEU A 85 -6.57 3.32 12.32
C LEU A 85 -5.60 2.19 12.68
N GLU A 86 -5.98 0.98 12.32
CA GLU A 86 -5.14 -0.21 12.42
C GLU A 86 -4.48 -0.45 11.05
N PHE A 87 -3.18 -0.76 11.03
CA PHE A 87 -2.41 -0.93 9.81
C PHE A 87 -1.44 -2.11 9.90
N ALA A 88 -1.29 -2.84 8.81
CA ALA A 88 -0.15 -3.73 8.56
C ALA A 88 0.26 -3.63 7.09
N GLY A 89 1.54 -3.86 6.80
CA GLY A 89 2.06 -3.75 5.44
C GLY A 89 3.11 -4.79 5.08
N ALA A 90 3.03 -5.26 3.84
CA ALA A 90 4.03 -6.02 3.10
C ALA A 90 4.69 -5.05 2.10
N ASN A 91 5.92 -4.61 2.40
CA ASN A 91 6.72 -3.63 1.64
C ASN A 91 6.12 -2.21 1.45
N CYS A 92 4.80 -2.03 1.50
CA CYS A 92 4.11 -0.74 1.41
C CYS A 92 3.91 -0.09 2.80
N PRO A 93 4.46 1.12 3.05
CA PRO A 93 4.31 1.80 4.33
C PRO A 93 2.98 2.56 4.44
N LEU A 94 2.65 2.97 5.67
CA LEU A 94 1.63 3.99 5.96
C LEU A 94 2.33 5.27 6.42
N TYR A 95 1.99 6.41 5.80
CA TYR A 95 2.39 7.74 6.24
C TYR A 95 1.18 8.51 6.75
N VAL A 96 1.28 9.11 7.93
CA VAL A 96 0.27 10.05 8.44
C VAL A 96 0.88 11.44 8.49
N VAL A 97 0.34 12.36 7.71
CA VAL A 97 0.71 13.77 7.74
C VAL A 97 -0.15 14.46 8.79
N ARG A 98 0.52 15.01 9.81
CA ARG A 98 -0.08 15.79 10.89
C ARG A 98 0.55 17.18 10.92
N GLY A 99 -0.18 18.18 10.43
CA GLY A 99 0.36 19.53 10.26
C GLY A 99 1.54 19.53 9.27
N GLN A 100 2.76 19.74 9.78
CA GLN A 100 4.01 19.72 8.99
C GLN A 100 4.85 18.47 9.21
N GLU A 101 4.41 17.54 10.06
CA GLU A 101 5.14 16.33 10.40
C GLU A 101 4.60 15.12 9.64
N VAL A 102 5.48 14.15 9.36
CA VAL A 102 5.12 12.86 8.77
C VAL A 102 5.46 11.75 9.74
N LEU A 103 4.42 11.15 10.33
CA LEU A 103 4.53 9.92 11.11
C LEU A 103 4.60 8.75 10.13
N GLN A 104 5.59 7.88 10.32
CA GLN A 104 5.85 6.77 9.38
C GLN A 104 5.71 5.44 10.12
N PHE A 105 4.88 4.56 9.57
CA PHE A 105 4.67 3.22 10.07
C PHE A 105 5.29 2.24 9.09
N ALA A 106 6.37 1.59 9.53
CA ALA A 106 7.16 0.72 8.69
C ALA A 106 6.42 -0.60 8.40
N PRO A 107 6.42 -1.08 7.15
CA PRO A 107 5.92 -2.39 6.81
C PRO A 107 6.96 -3.47 7.13
N ASN A 108 6.53 -4.72 7.13
CA ASN A 108 7.47 -5.84 7.03
C ASN A 108 8.13 -5.83 5.66
N LYS A 109 9.44 -6.04 5.62
CA LYS A 109 10.23 -6.08 4.38
C LYS A 109 10.19 -7.45 3.72
N LYS A 110 8.97 -7.85 3.37
CA LYS A 110 8.63 -9.10 2.70
C LYS A 110 7.32 -8.96 1.91
N PRO A 111 7.19 -9.63 0.76
CA PRO A 111 5.96 -9.63 -0.02
C PRO A 111 4.94 -10.64 0.55
N ILE A 112 3.69 -10.52 0.10
CA ILE A 112 2.67 -11.56 0.22
C ILE A 112 2.90 -12.62 -0.87
N GLY A 113 2.79 -13.90 -0.49
CA GLY A 113 2.96 -15.05 -1.36
C GLY A 113 4.41 -15.56 -1.48
N GLY A 114 5.38 -14.92 -0.85
CA GLY A 114 6.79 -15.31 -0.95
C GLY A 114 7.15 -16.61 -0.21
N PHE A 115 8.18 -17.32 -0.70
CA PHE A 115 8.74 -18.52 -0.05
C PHE A 115 9.40 -18.24 1.29
N ALA A 116 10.13 -17.13 1.38
CA ALA A 116 10.83 -16.76 2.59
C ALA A 116 9.82 -16.20 3.61
N GLN A 117 9.99 -16.55 4.89
CA GLN A 117 9.28 -15.88 5.99
C GLN A 117 7.75 -16.07 5.96
N LEU A 118 7.28 -17.21 5.41
CA LEU A 118 5.86 -17.57 5.37
C LEU A 118 5.23 -17.60 6.78
N GLU A 119 5.97 -18.14 7.75
CA GLU A 119 5.52 -18.24 9.15
C GLU A 119 5.83 -17.00 9.99
N ASP A 120 6.60 -16.05 9.47
CA ASP A 120 6.88 -14.82 10.21
C ASP A 120 5.57 -14.00 10.29
N ALA A 121 5.22 -13.53 11.48
CA ALA A 121 4.06 -12.67 11.64
C ALA A 121 4.27 -11.31 10.96
N PHE A 122 3.19 -10.72 10.45
CA PHE A 122 3.19 -9.30 10.10
C PHE A 122 3.09 -8.45 11.37
N THR A 123 3.68 -7.26 11.33
CA THR A 123 3.63 -6.29 12.42
C THR A 123 2.42 -5.40 12.24
N GLY A 124 1.51 -5.43 13.21
CA GLY A 124 0.38 -4.50 13.28
C GLY A 124 0.79 -3.20 13.97
N HIS A 125 0.21 -2.09 13.51
CA HIS A 125 0.34 -0.76 14.11
C HIS A 125 -1.06 -0.21 14.38
N THR A 126 -1.21 0.47 15.52
CA THR A 126 -2.45 1.18 15.88
C THR A 126 -2.15 2.66 16.00
N VAL A 127 -2.94 3.49 15.31
CA VAL A 127 -2.75 4.93 15.24
C VAL A 127 -4.04 5.63 15.63
N GLN A 128 -3.98 6.48 16.66
CA GLN A 128 -5.07 7.40 16.97
C GLN A 128 -4.97 8.61 16.03
N LEU A 129 -5.91 8.71 15.09
CA LEU A 129 -5.99 9.83 14.16
C LEU A 129 -6.64 11.05 14.84
N GLN A 130 -6.16 12.22 14.46
CA GLN A 130 -6.65 13.52 14.89
C GLN A 130 -7.37 14.23 13.74
N PRO A 131 -8.36 15.09 14.01
CA PRO A 131 -8.97 15.92 12.97
C PRO A 131 -7.92 16.70 12.19
N GLY A 132 -7.98 16.65 10.86
CA GLY A 132 -7.01 17.26 9.95
C GLY A 132 -5.84 16.35 9.55
N ASP A 133 -5.69 15.17 10.16
CA ASP A 133 -4.69 14.18 9.74
C ASP A 133 -5.00 13.67 8.32
N ASN A 134 -3.93 13.42 7.56
CA ASN A 134 -4.03 12.78 6.25
C ASN A 134 -3.20 11.49 6.25
N ALA A 135 -3.88 10.34 6.16
CA ALA A 135 -3.26 9.03 6.06
C ALA A 135 -3.07 8.64 4.59
N PHE A 136 -1.85 8.23 4.23
CA PHE A 136 -1.47 7.83 2.89
C PHE A 136 -0.85 6.44 2.88
N ILE A 137 -1.36 5.58 2.00
CA ILE A 137 -0.75 4.29 1.64
C ILE A 137 -0.47 4.30 0.13
N PHE A 138 0.64 3.71 -0.29
CA PHE A 138 1.12 3.84 -1.67
C PHE A 138 2.09 2.73 -2.07
N SER A 139 2.19 2.49 -3.38
CA SER A 139 3.26 1.71 -4.00
C SER A 139 4.55 2.54 -4.13
N ASP A 140 5.67 1.88 -4.45
CA ASP A 140 6.97 2.54 -4.54
C ASP A 140 7.20 3.31 -5.85
N GLY A 141 6.41 3.04 -6.90
CA GLY A 141 6.57 3.60 -8.25
C GLY A 141 6.71 5.13 -8.29
N TYR A 142 6.00 5.87 -7.43
CA TYR A 142 6.16 7.33 -7.36
C TYR A 142 7.58 7.73 -6.88
N ALA A 143 8.08 7.07 -5.83
CA ALA A 143 9.40 7.34 -5.28
C ALA A 143 10.52 6.83 -6.20
N ASP A 144 10.25 5.77 -6.95
CA ASP A 144 11.20 5.12 -7.85
C ASP A 144 11.34 5.77 -9.22
N GLN A 145 10.40 6.65 -9.59
CA GLN A 145 10.44 7.39 -10.85
C GLN A 145 11.73 8.19 -11.04
N PHE A 146 12.38 7.96 -12.17
CA PHE A 146 13.53 8.75 -12.63
C PHE A 146 13.08 10.08 -13.24
N GLY A 147 13.86 11.13 -12.99
CA GLY A 147 13.51 12.48 -13.43
C GLY A 147 14.45 13.57 -12.95
N GLY A 148 13.98 14.80 -13.11
CA GLY A 148 14.68 16.03 -12.77
C GLY A 148 15.93 16.29 -13.62
N PRO A 149 16.63 17.40 -13.37
CA PRO A 149 17.76 17.84 -14.20
C PRO A 149 18.95 16.87 -14.28
N ARG A 150 19.01 15.89 -13.37
CA ARG A 150 20.10 14.91 -13.27
C ARG A 150 19.65 13.47 -13.50
N GLY A 151 18.41 13.24 -13.94
CA GLY A 151 17.87 11.89 -14.19
C GLY A 151 18.00 10.97 -12.97
N LYS A 152 17.59 11.44 -11.79
CA LYS A 152 17.67 10.67 -10.53
C LYS A 152 16.28 10.18 -10.12
N LYS A 153 16.21 9.16 -9.27
CA LYS A 153 14.96 8.77 -8.60
C LYS A 153 14.36 9.93 -7.80
N PHE A 154 13.03 9.96 -7.67
CA PHE A 154 12.31 10.96 -6.88
C PHE A 154 12.68 10.85 -5.39
N LEU A 155 12.75 9.61 -4.91
CA LEU A 155 13.06 9.17 -3.55
C LEU A 155 12.02 9.57 -2.49
N TYR A 156 11.90 8.75 -1.45
CA TYR A 156 10.93 8.94 -0.36
C TYR A 156 11.09 10.27 0.39
N ARG A 157 12.28 10.88 0.41
CA ARG A 157 12.47 12.19 1.05
C ARG A 157 11.60 13.26 0.38
N ARG A 158 11.69 13.40 -0.95
CA ARG A 158 10.88 14.36 -1.70
C ARG A 158 9.40 14.00 -1.67
N PHE A 159 9.09 12.70 -1.66
CA PHE A 159 7.71 12.24 -1.56
C PHE A 159 7.06 12.67 -0.25
N ARG A 160 7.75 12.53 0.89
CA ARG A 160 7.25 13.04 2.17
C ARG A 160 7.05 14.56 2.16
N GLU A 161 8.01 15.32 1.62
CA GLU A 161 7.89 16.78 1.47
C GLU A 161 6.67 17.17 0.61
N LEU A 162 6.44 16.44 -0.48
CA LEU A 162 5.29 16.64 -1.35
C LEU A 162 3.97 16.30 -0.63
N LEU A 163 3.90 15.19 0.11
CA LEU A 163 2.73 14.80 0.88
C LEU A 163 2.36 15.85 1.94
N VAL A 164 3.36 16.43 2.63
CA VAL A 164 3.14 17.55 3.55
C VAL A 164 2.54 18.76 2.82
N LYS A 165 3.06 19.08 1.64
CA LYS A 165 2.55 20.19 0.82
C LYS A 165 1.12 19.98 0.35
N VAL A 166 0.74 18.75 -0.04
CA VAL A 166 -0.61 18.48 -0.57
C VAL A 166 -1.63 18.15 0.51
N ALA A 167 -1.24 17.68 1.69
CA ALA A 167 -2.13 17.31 2.79
C ALA A 167 -3.23 18.36 3.15
N PRO A 168 -2.96 19.68 3.18
CA PRO A 168 -4.01 20.67 3.49
C PRO A 168 -5.01 20.90 2.35
N GLU A 169 -4.73 20.42 1.14
CA GLU A 169 -5.53 20.71 -0.05
C GLU A 169 -6.78 19.81 -0.15
N PRO A 170 -7.86 20.23 -0.83
CA PRO A 170 -9.00 19.36 -1.13
C PRO A 170 -8.60 18.14 -1.99
N PRO A 171 -9.34 17.01 -1.93
CA PRO A 171 -8.98 15.77 -2.65
C PRO A 171 -8.64 15.93 -4.14
N ASP A 172 -9.46 16.67 -4.89
CA ASP A 172 -9.20 16.90 -6.32
C ASP A 172 -7.92 17.72 -6.56
N ARG A 173 -7.66 18.68 -5.67
CA ARG A 173 -6.46 19.51 -5.74
C ARG A 173 -5.21 18.73 -5.32
N LYS A 174 -5.30 17.87 -4.31
CA LYS A 174 -4.25 16.90 -3.95
C LYS A 174 -3.84 16.05 -5.15
N LYS A 175 -4.83 15.44 -5.82
CA LYS A 175 -4.61 14.62 -7.01
C LYS A 175 -3.95 15.41 -8.13
N ALA A 176 -4.44 16.61 -8.42
CA ALA A 176 -3.85 17.48 -9.43
C ALA A 176 -2.39 17.85 -9.12
N LEU A 177 -2.09 18.20 -7.87
CA LEU A 177 -0.73 18.57 -7.43
C LEU A 177 0.24 17.38 -7.45
N LEU A 178 -0.20 16.19 -7.05
CA LEU A 178 0.59 14.96 -7.16
C LEU A 178 0.90 14.65 -8.63
N ASN A 179 -0.10 14.68 -9.51
CA ASN A 179 0.10 14.45 -10.94
C ASN A 179 1.00 15.50 -11.59
N GLN A 180 0.83 16.77 -11.21
CA GLN A 180 1.68 17.85 -11.69
C GLN A 180 3.14 17.63 -11.28
N ALA A 181 3.39 17.41 -9.99
CA ALA A 181 4.74 17.19 -9.47
C ALA A 181 5.39 15.94 -10.08
N PHE A 182 4.61 14.89 -10.32
CA PHE A 182 5.08 13.67 -10.99
C PHE A 182 5.52 13.95 -12.43
N ASN A 183 4.67 14.60 -13.23
CA ASN A 183 4.95 14.90 -14.63
C ASN A 183 6.10 15.90 -14.79
N GLU A 184 6.18 16.91 -13.92
CA GLU A 184 7.30 17.85 -13.87
C GLU A 184 8.61 17.14 -13.53
N TRP A 185 8.59 16.19 -12.59
CA TRP A 185 9.77 15.41 -12.26
C TRP A 185 10.17 14.48 -13.40
N LYS A 186 9.25 13.64 -13.88
CA LYS A 186 9.49 12.67 -14.94
C LYS A 186 9.96 13.34 -16.23
N GLY A 187 9.38 14.49 -16.58
CA GLY A 187 9.65 15.19 -17.83
C GLY A 187 9.37 14.28 -19.03
N THR A 188 10.35 14.16 -19.92
CA THR A 188 10.27 13.32 -21.11
C THR A 188 10.67 11.87 -20.87
N LEU A 189 11.07 11.50 -19.65
CA LEU A 189 11.43 10.11 -19.35
C LEU A 189 10.17 9.23 -19.30
N GLU A 190 10.37 7.94 -19.52
CA GLU A 190 9.30 6.95 -19.39
C GLU A 190 8.93 6.71 -17.92
N GLN A 191 7.70 6.30 -17.71
CA GLN A 191 7.27 5.81 -16.40
C GLN A 191 7.87 4.43 -16.19
N VAL A 192 8.50 4.23 -15.04
CA VAL A 192 9.28 3.00 -14.77
C VAL A 192 8.48 1.91 -14.06
N ASP A 193 7.36 2.29 -13.45
CA ASP A 193 6.53 1.37 -12.67
C ASP A 193 5.09 1.88 -12.55
N ASP A 194 4.17 1.01 -12.13
CA ASP A 194 2.81 1.40 -11.79
C ASP A 194 2.77 2.25 -10.50
N ILE A 195 1.81 3.17 -10.43
CA ILE A 195 1.73 4.15 -9.34
C ILE A 195 0.35 4.12 -8.72
N LEU A 196 0.32 3.73 -7.44
CA LEU A 196 -0.87 3.75 -6.62
C LEU A 196 -0.63 4.62 -5.39
N ILE A 197 -1.49 5.63 -5.19
CA ILE A 197 -1.53 6.43 -3.97
C ILE A 197 -2.98 6.52 -3.52
N MET A 198 -3.25 6.09 -2.30
CA MET A 198 -4.54 6.27 -1.64
C MET A 198 -4.35 7.18 -0.43
N GLY A 199 -5.23 8.18 -0.30
CA GLY A 199 -5.24 9.12 0.80
C GLY A 199 -6.61 9.20 1.46
N ILE A 200 -6.64 9.20 2.79
CA ILE A 200 -7.84 9.47 3.59
C ILE A 200 -7.58 10.67 4.48
N GLN A 201 -8.54 11.58 4.52
CA GLN A 201 -8.55 12.75 5.40
C GLN A 201 -9.61 12.55 6.47
N VAL A 202 -9.25 12.90 7.71
CA VAL A 202 -10.07 12.74 8.93
C VAL A 202 -10.55 14.08 9.43
#